data_AF-A0A0S8EKM0-F1
#
_entry.id   AF-A0A0S8EKM0-F1
#
_cell.length_a   1.000
_cell.length_b   1.000
_cell.length_c   1.000
_cell.angle_alpha   90.00
_cell.angle_beta   90.00
_cell.angle_gamma   90.00
#
_symmetry.space_group_name_H-M   'P 1'
#
loop_
_entity.id
_entity.type
_entity.pdbx_description
1 polymer ?
#
loop_
_entity_poly.entity_id
_entity_poly.type
_entity_poly.pdbx_seq_one_letter_code
_entity_poly.pdbx_strand_id
1 'polypeptide(L)' 'MDFLPIFLNIRGRRCAVIGGGEVAARKVSLLLEAGGAVTVYSPKLCAALAELRDAGRLQHVAERFSEGML' A
#
# COMPACT_ATOMS: atom_id res chain seq x y z
N MET A 1 -1.96 -23.20 -17.68
CA MET A 1 -2.63 -22.71 -16.45
C MET A 1 -1.50 -22.20 -15.60
N ASP A 2 -1.29 -20.89 -15.61
CA ASP A 2 0.03 -20.31 -15.33
C ASP A 2 0.15 -19.79 -13.89
N PHE A 3 -0.97 -19.76 -13.16
CA PHE A 3 -1.04 -19.30 -11.77
C PHE A 3 -1.92 -20.22 -10.92
N LEU A 4 -1.51 -20.42 -9.66
CA LEU A 4 -2.27 -21.11 -8.63
C LEU A 4 -3.01 -20.07 -7.76
N PRO A 5 -4.35 -20.07 -7.69
CA PRO A 5 -5.07 -19.18 -6.80
C PRO A 5 -4.82 -19.56 -5.33
N ILE A 6 -4.47 -18.57 -4.50
CA ILE A 6 -4.32 -18.72 -3.05
C ILE A 6 -5.07 -17.60 -2.32
N PHE A 7 -5.56 -17.89 -1.11
CA PHE A 7 -6.08 -16.89 -0.18
C PHE A 7 -5.04 -16.64 0.92
N LEU A 8 -4.60 -15.39 1.06
CA LEU A 8 -3.59 -15.01 2.04
C LEU A 8 -4.22 -14.18 3.18
N ASN A 9 -4.05 -14.63 4.43
CA ASN A 9 -4.43 -13.81 5.58
C ASN A 9 -3.32 -12.79 5.89
N ILE A 10 -3.59 -11.52 5.59
CA ILE A 10 -2.67 -10.40 5.81
C ILE A 10 -3.09 -9.50 6.97
N ARG A 11 -4.07 -9.89 7.79
CA ARG A 11 -4.52 -9.08 8.92
C ARG A 11 -3.35 -8.81 9.87
N GLY A 12 -3.09 -7.52 10.15
CA GLY A 12 -1.97 -7.06 10.98
C GLY A 12 -0.58 -7.23 10.36
N ARG A 13 -0.48 -7.71 9.12
CA ARG A 13 0.81 -7.90 8.43
C ARG A 13 1.24 -6.60 7.76
N ARG A 14 2.55 -6.32 7.76
CA ARG A 14 3.12 -5.19 7.03
C ARG A 14 2.96 -5.40 5.52
N CYS A 15 2.43 -4.41 4.83
CA CYS A 15 2.25 -4.42 3.38
C CYS A 15 2.89 -3.17 2.78
N ALA A 16 3.95 -3.35 1.99
CA ALA A 16 4.59 -2.26 1.28
C ALA A 16 3.94 -2.06 -0.09
N VAL A 17 3.63 -0.80 -0.43
CA VAL A 17 3.14 -0.41 -1.75
C VAL A 17 4.07 0.64 -2.32
N ILE A 18 4.66 0.36 -3.48
CA ILE A 18 5.56 1.28 -4.18
C ILE A 18 4.77 2.04 -5.25
N GLY A 19 4.85 3.37 -5.21
CA GLY A 19 4.12 4.28 -6.09
C GLY A 19 2.91 4.92 -5.42
N GLY A 20 2.60 6.15 -5.82
CA GLY A 20 1.54 6.97 -5.23
C GLY A 20 0.46 7.42 -6.22
N GLY A 21 0.27 6.71 -7.33
CA GLY A 21 -0.79 7.00 -8.30
C GLY A 21 -2.07 6.20 -8.07
N GLU A 22 -3.05 6.35 -8.97
CA GLU A 22 -4.37 5.70 -8.90
C GLU A 22 -4.30 4.16 -8.83
N VAL A 23 -3.33 3.54 -9.51
CA VAL A 23 -3.13 2.08 -9.44
C VAL A 23 -2.73 1.65 -8.03
N ALA A 24 -1.90 2.45 -7.35
CA ALA A 24 -1.53 2.17 -5.97
C ALA A 24 -2.73 2.35 -5.03
N ALA A 25 -3.54 3.41 -5.22
CA ALA A 25 -4.75 3.64 -4.44
C ALA A 25 -5.70 2.42 -4.44
N ARG A 26 -5.94 1.84 -5.61
CA ARG A 26 -6.78 0.63 -5.75
C ARG A 26 -6.21 -0.57 -4.98
N LYS A 27 -4.89 -0.77 -5.00
CA LYS A 27 -4.23 -1.85 -4.24
C LYS A 27 -4.26 -1.60 -2.74
N VAL A 28 -4.02 -0.36 -2.33
CA VAL A 28 -4.06 0.05 -0.92
C VAL A 28 -5.44 -0.18 -0.32
N SER A 29 -6.53 0.16 -1.01
CA SER A 29 -7.90 -0.10 -0.52
C SER A 29 -8.11 -1.58 -0.19
N LEU A 30 -7.78 -2.47 -1.13
CA LEU A 30 -7.92 -3.92 -0.95
C LEU A 30 -7.07 -4.45 0.22
N LEU A 31 -5.83 -3.96 0.35
CA LEU A 31 -4.95 -4.36 1.45
C LEU A 31 -5.49 -3.89 2.81
N LEU A 32 -6.01 -2.66 2.89
CA LEU A 32 -6.60 -2.11 4.11
C LEU A 32 -7.89 -2.85 4.51
N GLU A 33 -8.76 -3.17 3.55
CA GLU A 33 -9.98 -3.97 3.76
C GLU A 33 -9.67 -5.37 4.30
N ALA A 34 -8.60 -5.99 3.80
CA ALA A 34 -8.08 -7.26 4.31
C ALA A 34 -7.34 -7.14 5.66
N GLY A 35 -7.23 -5.93 6.22
CA GLY A 35 -6.61 -5.65 7.51
C GLY A 35 -5.09 -5.54 7.49
N GLY A 36 -4.47 -5.33 6.33
CA GLY A 36 -3.04 -5.11 6.18
C GLY A 36 -2.59 -3.77 6.76
N ALA A 37 -1.42 -3.75 7.39
CA ALA A 37 -0.75 -2.53 7.86
C ALA A 37 0.05 -1.94 6.70
N VAL A 38 -0.54 -0.97 6.00
CA VAL A 38 -0.01 -0.47 4.72
C VAL A 38 0.97 0.69 4.92
N THR A 39 2.11 0.60 4.21
CA THR A 39 3.06 1.71 4.02
C THR A 39 3.24 1.98 2.54
N VAL A 40 3.05 3.22 2.11
CA VAL A 40 3.23 3.66 0.73
C VAL A 40 4.57 4.38 0.57
N TYR A 41 5.38 3.97 -0.40
CA TYR A 41 6.66 4.58 -0.75
C TYR A 41 6.52 5.33 -2.07
N SER A 42 6.50 6.66 -2.01
CA SER A 42 6.40 7.51 -3.21
C SER A 42 6.71 8.97 -2.87
N PRO A 43 7.44 9.72 -3.73
CA PRO A 43 7.66 11.16 -3.54
C PRO A 43 6.37 11.98 -3.47
N LYS A 44 5.30 11.52 -4.13
CA LYS A 44 3.99 12.18 -4.17
C LYS A 44 2.87 11.14 -4.07
N LEU A 45 1.75 11.55 -3.50
CA LEU A 45 0.51 10.79 -3.46
C LEU A 45 -0.54 11.45 -4.34
N CYS A 46 -1.42 10.65 -4.94
CA CYS A 46 -2.68 11.11 -5.49
C CYS A 46 -3.66 11.46 -4.36
N ALA A 47 -4.76 12.12 -4.72
CA ALA A 47 -5.74 12.63 -3.75
C ALA A 47 -6.27 11.51 -2.83
N ALA A 48 -6.67 10.38 -3.39
CA ALA A 48 -7.22 9.25 -2.61
C ALA A 48 -6.23 8.70 -1.57
N LEU A 49 -4.93 8.61 -1.90
CA LEU A 49 -3.91 8.14 -0.97
C LEU A 49 -3.58 9.20 0.10
N ALA A 50 -3.61 10.49 -0.26
CA ALA A 50 -3.45 11.57 0.70
C ALA A 50 -4.59 11.59 1.73
N GLU A 51 -5.83 11.43 1.30
CA GLU A 51 -7.00 11.31 2.18
C GLU A 51 -6.87 10.13 3.16
N LEU A 52 -6.44 8.96 2.66
CA LEU A 52 -6.22 7.78 3.51
C LEU A 52 -5.09 8.00 4.52
N ARG A 53 -4.00 8.67 4.13
CA ARG A 53 -2.91 9.06 5.04
C ARG A 53 -3.44 10.00 6.12
N ASP A 54 -4.19 11.03 5.72
CA ASP A 54 -4.71 12.06 6.63
C ASP A 54 -5.75 11.48 7.60
N ALA A 55 -6.48 10.44 7.18
CA ALA A 55 -7.34 9.63 8.04
C ALA A 55 -6.57 8.62 8.93
N GLY A 56 -5.23 8.61 8.90
CA GLY A 56 -4.40 7.71 9.69
C GLY A 56 -4.48 6.23 9.27
N ARG A 57 -5.00 5.95 8.07
CA ARG A 57 -5.24 4.58 7.58
C ARG A 57 -4.00 3.92 7.01
N LEU A 58 -3.02 4.70 6.57
CA LEU A 58 -1.75 4.21 6.02
C LEU A 58 -0.58 5.07 6.48
N GLN A 59 0.63 4.50 6.41
CA GLN A 59 1.88 5.24 6.56
C GLN A 59 2.39 5.68 5.18
N HIS A 60 3.02 6.84 5.11
CA HIS A 60 3.59 7.37 3.87
C HIS A 60 5.06 7.73 4.04
N VAL A 61 5.92 7.12 3.22
CA VAL A 61 7.32 7.48 3.06
C VAL A 61 7.46 8.32 1.80
N ALA A 62 7.74 9.61 1.97
CA ALA A 62 7.76 10.62 0.89
C ALA A 62 9.05 10.60 0.06
N GLU A 63 9.54 9.40 -0.27
CA GLU A 63 10.81 9.19 -0.97
C GLU A 63 10.64 8.20 -2.14
N ARG A 64 11.61 8.18 -3.05
CA ARG A 64 11.70 7.11 -4.05
C ARG A 64 12.15 5.84 -3.37
N PHE A 65 11.49 4.73 -3.69
CA PHE A 65 11.84 3.42 -3.16
C PHE A 65 13.28 3.02 -3.55
N SER A 66 14.00 2.40 -2.61
CA SER A 66 15.31 1.78 -2.82
C SER A 66 15.39 0.46 -2.04
N GLU A 67 16.26 -0.46 -2.45
CA GLU A 67 16.34 -1.83 -1.93
C GLU A 67 16.57 -1.93 -0.41
N GLY A 68 17.14 -0.91 0.24
CA GLY A 68 17.38 -0.89 1.69
C GLY A 68 16.20 -0.48 2.57
N MET A 69 15.01 -0.25 1.99
CA MET A 69 13.86 0.31 2.70
C MET A 69 12.87 -0.73 3.27
N LEU A 70 13.07 -2.03 3.04
CA LEU A 70 12.18 -3.13 3.48
C LEU A 70 12.94 -4.22 4.23
#